data_AF-A0A7X0CLK3-F1
#
_entry.id   AF-A0A7X0CLK3-F1
#
_cell.length_a   1.000
_cell.length_b   1.000
_cell.length_c   1.000
_cell.angle_alpha   90.00
_cell.angle_beta   90.00
_cell.angle_gamma   90.00
#
_symmetry.space_group_name_H-M   'P 1'
#
loop_
_entity.id
_entity.type
_entity.pdbx_description
1 polymer ?
#
loop_
_entity_poly.entity_id
_entity_poly.type
_entity_poly.pdbx_seq_one_letter_code
_entity_poly.pdbx_strand_id
1 'polypeptide(L)'
;MRKIINYRLTEAEKQSLKTKKVNQKMLPDYTPDEVASLLNASPQRAKELQALAEFQSIPSLGINFAEELINQDYYSLEQLKGKSAVELFNAFEHHFGVWADPCVEDSYRLLVHYIETPDDTKRWWDFTAERKAYRKEFGFPADRPAKPWYQLPQYQK
;
A
#
# COMPACT_ATOMS: atom_id res chain seq x y z
N MET A 1 11.39 15.43 -8.58
CA MET A 1 12.26 14.74 -7.59
C MET A 1 11.73 13.33 -7.41
N ARG A 2 12.56 12.28 -7.48
CA ARG A 2 12.12 10.92 -7.13
C ARG A 2 11.66 10.90 -5.67
N LYS A 3 10.47 10.36 -5.40
CA LYS A 3 9.90 10.24 -4.06
C LYS A 3 10.81 9.38 -3.18
N ILE A 4 10.95 9.74 -1.91
CA ILE A 4 11.76 8.96 -0.98
C ILE A 4 10.95 7.73 -0.59
N ILE A 5 11.35 6.56 -1.10
CA ILE A 5 10.75 5.28 -0.75
C ILE A 5 11.34 4.79 0.56
N ASN A 6 10.49 4.39 1.50
CA ASN A 6 10.90 3.70 2.70
C ASN A 6 10.70 2.18 2.51
N TYR A 7 11.79 1.43 2.57
CA TYR A 7 11.81 -0.01 2.34
C TYR A 7 11.76 -0.86 3.62
N ARG A 8 11.78 -0.22 4.81
CA ARG A 8 11.96 -0.92 6.10
C ARG A 8 13.14 -1.89 6.08
N LEU A 9 14.25 -1.45 5.49
CA LEU A 9 15.44 -2.30 5.40
C LEU A 9 15.91 -2.67 6.80
N THR A 10 16.19 -3.95 7.00
CA THR A 10 16.92 -4.46 8.16
C THR A 10 18.36 -3.96 8.13
N GLU A 11 19.05 -4.01 9.28
CA GLU A 11 20.46 -3.62 9.35
C GLU A 11 21.35 -4.49 8.44
N ALA A 12 21.01 -5.77 8.27
CA ALA A 12 21.72 -6.68 7.36
C ALA A 12 21.54 -6.28 5.88
N GLU A 13 20.32 -5.90 5.48
CA GLU A 13 20.03 -5.41 4.13
C GLU A 13 20.75 -4.08 3.86
N LYS A 14 20.74 -3.14 4.83
CA LYS A 14 21.49 -1.88 4.73
C LYS A 14 22.98 -2.11 4.58
N GLN A 15 23.55 -3.04 5.36
CA GLN A 15 24.96 -3.39 5.26
C GLN A 15 25.30 -4.01 3.90
N SER A 16 24.42 -4.83 3.34
CA SER A 16 24.59 -5.43 2.01
C SER A 16 24.65 -4.37 0.91
N LEU A 17 23.74 -3.38 0.93
CA LEU A 17 23.78 -2.23 0.02
C LEU A 17 25.08 -1.45 0.13
N LYS A 18 25.53 -1.17 1.36
CA LYS A 18 26.77 -0.44 1.62
C LYS A 18 27.99 -1.17 1.05
N THR A 19 28.11 -2.47 1.30
CA THR A 19 29.21 -3.31 0.79
C THR A 19 29.24 -3.31 -0.74
N LYS A 20 28.08 -3.38 -1.39
CA LYS A 20 27.94 -3.37 -2.85
C LYS A 20 27.95 -1.95 -3.46
N LYS A 21 28.08 -0.91 -2.63
CA LYS A 21 28.04 0.51 -3.03
C LYS A 21 26.78 0.89 -3.81
N VAL A 22 25.65 0.24 -3.53
CA VAL A 22 24.36 0.52 -4.18
C VAL A 22 23.53 1.45 -3.29
N ASN A 23 22.99 2.51 -3.89
CA ASN A 23 22.06 3.40 -3.21
C ASN A 23 20.65 2.80 -3.21
N GLN A 24 19.95 2.80 -2.07
CA GLN A 24 18.58 2.30 -1.96
C GLN A 24 17.60 2.95 -2.96
N LYS A 25 17.88 4.17 -3.43
CA LYS A 25 17.07 4.87 -4.44
C LYS A 25 17.09 4.21 -5.82
N MET A 26 18.04 3.31 -6.05
CA MET A 26 18.17 2.52 -7.28
C MET A 26 17.40 1.20 -7.20
N LEU A 27 16.91 0.79 -6.02
CA LEU A 27 16.18 -0.48 -5.87
C LEU A 27 14.99 -0.67 -6.84
N PRO A 28 14.19 0.37 -7.19
CA PRO A 28 13.12 0.22 -8.16
C PRO A 28 13.62 -0.10 -9.58
N ASP A 29 14.89 0.19 -9.88
CA ASP A 29 15.47 -0.02 -11.20
C ASP A 29 15.99 -1.47 -11.38
N TYR A 30 15.93 -2.32 -10.34
CA TYR A 30 16.31 -3.74 -10.38
C TYR A 30 15.10 -4.65 -10.43
N THR A 31 15.25 -5.84 -10.98
CA THR A 31 14.26 -6.94 -10.90
C THR A 31 14.20 -7.56 -9.49
N PRO A 32 13.12 -8.28 -9.12
CA PRO A 32 13.05 -9.00 -7.85
C PRO A 32 14.24 -9.94 -7.61
N ASP A 33 14.69 -10.67 -8.64
CA ASP A 33 15.82 -11.61 -8.51
C ASP A 33 17.16 -10.88 -8.29
N GLU A 34 17.35 -9.74 -8.95
CA GLU A 34 18.50 -8.87 -8.70
C GLU A 34 18.47 -8.27 -7.29
N VAL A 35 17.30 -7.83 -6.79
CA VAL A 35 17.15 -7.34 -5.41
C VAL A 35 17.44 -8.45 -4.41
N ALA A 36 16.93 -9.66 -4.63
CA ALA A 36 17.21 -10.82 -3.79
C ALA A 36 18.72 -11.11 -3.72
N SER A 37 19.39 -11.11 -4.87
CA SER A 37 20.83 -11.31 -4.98
C SER A 37 21.63 -10.16 -4.36
N LEU A 38 21.17 -8.92 -4.53
CA LEU A 38 21.80 -7.72 -4.00
C LEU A 38 21.75 -7.68 -2.47
N LEU A 39 20.63 -8.09 -1.88
CA LEU A 39 20.40 -8.00 -0.45
C LEU A 39 20.64 -9.31 0.31
N ASN A 40 20.95 -10.40 -0.40
CA ASN A 40 20.95 -11.76 0.16
C ASN A 40 19.61 -12.06 0.87
N ALA A 41 18.53 -11.64 0.24
CA ALA A 41 17.17 -11.73 0.76
C ALA A 41 16.43 -12.92 0.13
N SER A 42 15.36 -13.38 0.78
CA SER A 42 14.48 -14.38 0.18
C SER A 42 13.74 -13.82 -1.04
N PRO A 43 13.29 -14.67 -1.99
CA PRO A 43 12.47 -14.22 -3.11
C PRO A 43 11.21 -13.47 -2.67
N GLN A 44 10.62 -13.90 -1.55
CA GLN A 44 9.46 -13.25 -0.95
C GLN A 44 9.79 -11.84 -0.47
N ARG A 45 10.89 -11.68 0.28
CA ARG A 45 11.32 -10.36 0.76
C ARG A 45 11.66 -9.42 -0.40
N ALA A 46 12.24 -9.93 -1.48
CA ALA A 46 12.50 -9.12 -2.67
C ALA A 46 11.21 -8.64 -3.35
N LYS A 47 10.17 -9.49 -3.42
CA LYS A 47 8.83 -9.09 -3.88
C LYS A 47 8.21 -7.99 -3.00
N GLU A 48 8.29 -8.14 -1.68
CA GLU A 48 7.80 -7.12 -0.74
C GLU A 48 8.52 -5.78 -0.94
N LEU A 49 9.84 -5.78 -1.14
CA LEU A 49 10.61 -4.56 -1.37
C LEU A 49 10.20 -3.87 -2.68
N GLN A 50 9.94 -4.63 -3.75
CA GLN A 50 9.42 -4.09 -5.00
C GLN A 50 8.01 -3.53 -4.84
N ALA A 51 7.13 -4.27 -4.17
CA ALA A 51 5.78 -3.82 -3.85
C ALA A 51 5.78 -2.51 -3.03
N LEU A 52 6.69 -2.40 -2.05
CA LEU A 52 6.89 -1.17 -1.28
C LEU A 52 7.27 0.00 -2.17
N ALA A 53 8.13 -0.19 -3.17
CA ALA A 53 8.49 0.85 -4.13
C ALA A 53 7.31 1.24 -5.02
N GLU A 54 6.61 0.25 -5.57
CA GLU A 54 5.50 0.44 -6.49
C GLU A 54 4.33 1.17 -5.82
N PHE A 55 3.86 0.69 -4.65
CA PHE A 55 2.74 1.33 -3.95
C PHE A 55 3.08 2.71 -3.38
N GLN A 56 4.32 2.93 -2.93
CA GLN A 56 4.75 4.26 -2.48
C GLN A 56 5.04 5.20 -3.64
N SER A 57 5.06 4.76 -4.90
CA SER A 57 5.16 5.67 -6.05
C SER A 57 3.93 6.57 -6.17
N ILE A 58 2.75 6.05 -5.80
CA ILE A 58 1.47 6.75 -5.85
C ILE A 58 1.51 8.00 -4.95
N PRO A 59 1.14 9.18 -5.44
CA PRO A 59 1.20 10.40 -4.63
C PRO A 59 0.34 10.32 -3.37
N SER A 60 0.76 10.99 -2.29
CA SER A 60 0.09 10.97 -0.96
C SER A 60 -0.08 9.62 -0.27
N LEU A 61 0.19 8.49 -0.92
CA LEU A 61 0.23 7.18 -0.30
C LEU A 61 1.63 6.91 0.25
N GLY A 62 1.67 6.48 1.52
CA GLY A 62 2.89 6.25 2.27
C GLY A 62 3.13 4.78 2.57
N ILE A 63 4.19 4.51 3.33
CA ILE A 63 4.60 3.14 3.64
C ILE A 63 3.52 2.33 4.37
N ASN A 64 2.76 2.93 5.29
CA ASN A 64 1.75 2.18 6.04
C ASN A 64 0.67 1.61 5.09
N PHE A 65 0.22 2.38 4.10
CA PHE A 65 -0.73 1.90 3.09
C PHE A 65 -0.11 0.83 2.19
N ALA A 66 1.17 0.97 1.83
CA ALA A 66 1.88 -0.07 1.08
C ALA A 66 2.00 -1.38 1.88
N GLU A 67 2.33 -1.30 3.17
CA GLU A 67 2.36 -2.45 4.09
C GLU A 67 0.98 -3.09 4.23
N GLU A 68 -0.10 -2.30 4.28
CA GLU A 68 -1.49 -2.80 4.31
C GLU A 68 -1.85 -3.60 3.05
N LEU A 69 -1.44 -3.18 1.86
CA LEU A 69 -1.65 -3.93 0.63
C LEU A 69 -0.85 -5.24 0.63
N ILE A 70 0.41 -5.19 1.08
CA ILE A 70 1.29 -6.36 1.17
C ILE A 70 0.75 -7.40 2.17
N ASN A 71 0.21 -6.94 3.32
CA ASN A 71 -0.42 -7.82 4.30
C ASN A 71 -1.65 -8.55 3.74
N GLN A 72 -2.30 -7.98 2.73
CA GLN A 72 -3.41 -8.59 1.99
C GLN A 72 -2.96 -9.43 0.78
N ASP A 73 -1.68 -9.81 0.73
CA ASP A 73 -1.05 -10.60 -0.35
C ASP A 73 -1.02 -9.91 -1.74
N TYR A 74 -1.11 -8.57 -1.76
CA TYR A 74 -0.89 -7.78 -2.98
C TYR A 74 0.56 -7.30 -3.05
N TYR A 75 1.24 -7.60 -4.16
CA TYR A 75 2.65 -7.27 -4.40
C TYR A 75 2.89 -6.43 -5.66
N SER A 76 1.82 -6.05 -6.37
CA SER A 76 1.91 -5.19 -7.56
C SER A 76 0.59 -4.50 -7.88
N LEU A 77 0.64 -3.41 -8.64
CA LEU A 77 -0.57 -2.71 -9.11
C LEU A 77 -1.38 -3.56 -10.10
N GLU A 78 -0.72 -4.41 -10.88
CA GLU A 78 -1.39 -5.29 -11.85
C GLU A 78 -2.35 -6.28 -11.15
N GLN A 79 -2.03 -6.78 -9.95
CA GLN A 79 -2.92 -7.66 -9.18
C GLN A 79 -4.21 -6.97 -8.72
N LEU A 80 -4.22 -5.64 -8.70
CA LEU A 80 -5.33 -4.82 -8.23
C LEU A 80 -6.18 -4.29 -9.38
N LYS A 81 -5.75 -4.50 -10.63
CA LYS A 81 -6.43 -4.03 -11.82
C LYS A 81 -7.83 -4.65 -11.96
N GLY A 82 -8.81 -3.80 -12.28
CA GLY A 82 -10.21 -4.20 -12.44
C GLY A 82 -10.99 -4.37 -11.12
N LYS A 83 -10.36 -4.21 -9.96
CA LYS A 83 -11.04 -4.15 -8.66
C LYS A 83 -11.53 -2.73 -8.40
N SER A 84 -12.73 -2.59 -7.84
CA SER A 84 -13.24 -1.30 -7.39
C SER A 84 -12.66 -0.90 -6.05
N ALA A 85 -12.62 0.40 -5.79
CA ALA A 85 -12.13 0.94 -4.51
C ALA A 85 -12.96 0.47 -3.31
N VAL A 86 -14.26 0.26 -3.52
CA VAL A 86 -15.19 -0.22 -2.49
C VAL A 86 -14.90 -1.68 -2.16
N GLU A 87 -14.67 -2.53 -3.15
CA GLU A 87 -14.28 -3.93 -2.93
C GLU A 87 -12.96 -4.03 -2.17
N LEU A 88 -11.96 -3.26 -2.56
CA LEU A 88 -10.65 -3.25 -1.90
C LEU A 88 -10.74 -2.76 -0.46
N PHE A 89 -11.49 -1.68 -0.21
CA PHE A 89 -11.67 -1.16 1.14
C PHE A 89 -12.44 -2.14 2.04
N ASN A 90 -13.49 -2.77 1.52
CA ASN A 90 -14.22 -3.79 2.29
C ASN A 90 -13.30 -5.00 2.58
N ALA A 91 -12.54 -5.48 1.60
CA ALA A 91 -11.58 -6.58 1.78
C ALA A 91 -10.53 -6.25 2.85
N PHE A 92 -10.05 -5.01 2.90
CA PHE A 92 -9.18 -4.51 3.95
C PHE A 92 -9.82 -4.60 5.34
N GLU A 93 -11.03 -4.09 5.51
CA GLU A 93 -11.73 -4.17 6.80
C GLU A 93 -11.94 -5.63 7.24
N HIS A 94 -12.31 -6.50 6.31
CA HIS A 94 -12.45 -7.94 6.57
C HIS A 94 -11.12 -8.60 6.95
N HIS A 95 -10.03 -8.27 6.27
CA HIS A 95 -8.70 -8.79 6.56
C HIS A 95 -8.26 -8.47 7.99
N PHE A 96 -8.52 -7.24 8.46
CA PHE A 96 -8.19 -6.83 9.82
C PHE A 96 -9.26 -7.17 10.87
N GLY A 97 -10.44 -7.62 10.44
CA GLY A 97 -11.57 -7.93 11.32
C GLY A 97 -12.11 -6.71 12.07
N VAL A 98 -11.85 -5.50 11.57
CA VAL A 98 -12.26 -4.22 12.16
C VAL A 98 -12.70 -3.24 11.10
N TRP A 99 -13.58 -2.32 11.46
CA TRP A 99 -13.88 -1.18 10.61
C TRP A 99 -12.85 -0.07 10.80
N ALA A 100 -12.50 0.58 9.70
CA ALA A 100 -11.56 1.68 9.64
C ALA A 100 -12.26 3.03 9.45
N ASP A 101 -11.53 4.12 9.71
CA ASP A 101 -12.05 5.46 9.45
C ASP A 101 -12.41 5.60 7.96
N PRO A 102 -13.56 6.21 7.61
CA PRO A 102 -13.99 6.28 6.22
C PRO A 102 -13.01 6.98 5.26
N CYS A 103 -12.11 7.83 5.77
CA CYS A 103 -11.08 8.46 4.93
C CYS A 103 -10.03 7.48 4.39
N VAL A 104 -9.91 6.28 4.95
CA VAL A 104 -9.03 5.24 4.40
C VAL A 104 -9.52 4.79 3.02
N GLU A 105 -10.84 4.74 2.79
CA GLU A 105 -11.41 4.45 1.47
C GLU A 105 -10.98 5.46 0.40
N ASP A 106 -10.74 6.71 0.77
CA ASP A 106 -10.25 7.74 -0.17
C ASP A 106 -8.86 7.36 -0.74
N SER A 107 -8.04 6.63 0.03
CA SER A 107 -6.75 6.09 -0.43
C SER A 107 -6.92 4.94 -1.42
N TYR A 108 -7.91 4.07 -1.21
CA TYR A 108 -8.27 3.01 -2.17
C TYR A 108 -8.86 3.57 -3.46
N ARG A 109 -9.61 4.68 -3.39
CA ARG A 109 -10.11 5.39 -4.59
C ARG A 109 -8.97 5.99 -5.39
N LEU A 110 -8.01 6.64 -4.73
CA LEU A 110 -6.80 7.11 -5.40
C LEU A 110 -6.00 5.95 -6.02
N LEU A 111 -5.84 4.84 -5.30
CA LEU A 111 -5.14 3.66 -5.81
C LEU A 111 -5.76 3.15 -7.12
N VAL A 112 -7.08 2.94 -7.15
CA VAL A 112 -7.79 2.48 -8.35
C VAL A 112 -7.67 3.51 -9.48
N HIS A 113 -7.89 4.79 -9.18
CA HIS A 113 -7.71 5.85 -10.17
C HIS A 113 -6.29 5.86 -10.76
N TYR A 114 -5.27 5.73 -9.91
CA TYR A 114 -3.88 5.71 -10.35
C TYR A 114 -3.54 4.50 -11.23
N ILE A 115 -4.13 3.34 -10.97
CA ILE A 115 -3.96 2.14 -11.81
C ILE A 115 -4.55 2.38 -13.21
N GLU A 116 -5.67 3.11 -13.29
CA GLU A 116 -6.39 3.35 -14.54
C GLU A 116 -5.82 4.51 -15.37
N THR A 117 -5.38 5.60 -14.74
CA THR A 117 -5.03 6.87 -15.40
C THR A 117 -3.55 7.28 -15.34
N PRO A 118 -2.70 6.52 -14.64
CA PRO A 118 -1.42 6.98 -14.09
C PRO A 118 -1.31 8.46 -13.67
N ASP A 119 -2.37 9.05 -13.09
CA ASP A 119 -2.41 10.49 -12.75
C ASP A 119 -1.66 10.81 -11.43
N ASP A 120 -0.46 11.39 -11.55
CA ASP A 120 0.37 11.85 -10.42
C ASP A 120 -0.10 13.17 -9.77
N THR A 121 -1.10 13.84 -10.35
CA THR A 121 -1.61 15.13 -9.83
C THR A 121 -2.59 14.96 -8.68
N LYS A 122 -3.26 13.80 -8.61
CA LYS A 122 -4.26 13.50 -7.58
C LYS A 122 -3.66 13.15 -6.24
N ARG A 123 -4.45 13.38 -5.20
CA ARG A 123 -4.16 13.06 -3.80
C ARG A 123 -5.37 12.35 -3.22
N TRP A 124 -5.19 11.58 -2.16
CA TRP A 124 -6.30 10.76 -1.64
C TRP A 124 -7.51 11.63 -1.27
N TRP A 125 -7.28 12.83 -0.71
CA TRP A 125 -8.36 13.72 -0.31
C TRP A 125 -9.19 14.28 -1.48
N ASP A 126 -8.70 14.22 -2.72
CA ASP A 126 -9.47 14.63 -3.90
C ASP A 126 -10.70 13.73 -4.11
N PHE A 127 -10.68 12.51 -3.57
CA PHE A 127 -11.77 11.52 -3.68
C PHE A 127 -12.79 11.62 -2.52
N THR A 128 -12.58 12.54 -1.57
CA THR A 128 -13.47 12.69 -0.39
C THR A 128 -14.92 12.97 -0.78
N ALA A 129 -15.13 13.84 -1.77
CA ALA A 129 -16.47 14.24 -2.21
C ALA A 129 -17.21 13.07 -2.87
N GLU A 130 -16.51 12.34 -3.74
CA GLU A 130 -17.00 11.13 -4.40
C GLU A 130 -17.38 10.05 -3.37
N ARG A 131 -16.49 9.73 -2.43
CA ARG A 131 -16.76 8.76 -1.37
C ARG A 131 -17.98 9.17 -0.54
N LYS A 132 -18.09 10.44 -0.13
CA LYS A 132 -19.23 10.91 0.65
C LYS A 132 -20.55 10.75 -0.11
N ALA A 133 -20.57 11.07 -1.40
CA ALA A 133 -21.74 10.88 -2.24
C ALA A 133 -22.11 9.39 -2.32
N TYR A 134 -21.14 8.51 -2.62
CA TYR A 134 -21.34 7.07 -2.68
C TYR A 134 -21.87 6.50 -1.36
N ARG A 135 -21.24 6.82 -0.22
CA ARG A 135 -21.64 6.29 1.10
C ARG A 135 -22.97 6.86 1.60
N LYS A 136 -23.39 8.03 1.11
CA LYS A 136 -24.74 8.55 1.37
C LYS A 136 -25.81 7.73 0.65
N GLU A 137 -25.53 7.26 -0.55
CA GLU A 137 -26.47 6.50 -1.38
C GLU A 137 -26.51 5.02 -1.01
N PHE A 138 -25.35 4.38 -0.85
CA PHE A 138 -25.23 2.93 -0.70
C PHE A 138 -24.89 2.48 0.73
N GLY A 139 -24.44 3.39 1.60
CA GLY A 139 -24.00 3.05 2.95
C GLY A 139 -22.77 2.14 2.98
N PHE A 140 -22.61 1.41 4.09
CA PHE A 140 -21.62 0.35 4.29
C PHE A 140 -22.28 -1.02 4.13
N PRO A 141 -21.52 -2.06 3.72
CA PRO A 141 -22.10 -3.39 3.56
C PRO A 141 -22.54 -3.96 4.90
N ALA A 142 -23.55 -4.85 4.87
CA ALA A 142 -24.17 -5.40 6.08
C ALA A 142 -23.23 -6.31 6.90
N ASP A 143 -22.22 -6.89 6.25
CA ASP A 143 -21.21 -7.76 6.83
C ASP A 143 -19.94 -7.00 7.28
N ARG A 144 -19.95 -5.66 7.24
CA ARG A 144 -18.84 -4.84 7.73
C ARG A 144 -18.52 -5.22 9.19
N PRO A 145 -17.23 -5.39 9.54
CA PRO A 145 -16.85 -5.69 10.92
C PRO A 145 -17.42 -4.67 11.92
N ALA A 146 -17.89 -5.14 13.08
CA ALA A 146 -18.50 -4.28 14.10
C ALA A 146 -17.45 -3.58 15.00
N LYS A 147 -16.28 -4.19 15.16
CA LYS A 147 -15.22 -3.70 16.04
C LYS A 147 -14.45 -2.54 15.37
N PRO A 148 -14.26 -1.38 16.02
CA PRO A 148 -13.42 -0.31 15.50
C PRO A 148 -11.93 -0.65 15.53
N TRP A 149 -11.18 -0.09 14.57
CA TRP A 149 -9.73 -0.25 14.48
C TRP A 149 -8.96 0.17 15.75
N TYR A 150 -9.38 1.24 16.42
CA TYR A 150 -8.70 1.77 17.61
C TYR A 150 -8.86 0.87 18.86
N GLN A 151 -9.64 -0.20 18.79
CA GLN A 151 -9.72 -1.23 19.84
C GLN A 151 -8.77 -2.41 19.62
N LEU A 152 -7.91 -2.37 18.59
CA LEU A 152 -6.88 -3.39 18.42
C LEU A 152 -5.75 -3.21 19.45
N PRO A 153 -5.12 -4.31 19.94
CA PRO A 153 -4.12 -4.24 21.02
C PRO A 153 -2.97 -3.28 20.76
N GLN A 154 -2.52 -3.15 19.51
CA GLN A 154 -1.44 -2.24 19.12
C GLN A 154 -1.78 -0.75 19.25
N TYR A 155 -3.06 -0.39 19.42
CA TYR A 155 -3.53 0.98 19.62
C TYR A 155 -4.04 1.23 21.04
N GLN A 156 -4.05 0.21 21.89
CA GLN A 156 -4.36 0.37 23.31
C GLN A 156 -3.12 0.93 24.02
N LYS A 157 -3.32 2.02 24.78
CA LYS A 157 -2.26 2.65 25.59
C LYS A 157 -2.06 1.94 26.92
#